data_AF-S4XDH1-F1
#
_entry.id   AF-S4XDH1-F1
#
_cell.length_a   1.000
_cell.length_b   1.000
_cell.length_c   1.000
_cell.angle_alpha   90.00
_cell.angle_beta   90.00
_cell.angle_gamma   90.00
#
_symmetry.space_group_name_H-M   'P 1'
#
loop_
_entity.id
_entity.type
_entity.pdbx_description
1 polymer ?
#
loop_
_entity_poly.entity_id
_entity_poly.type
_entity_poly.pdbx_seq_one_letter_code
_entity_poly.pdbx_strand_id
1 'polypeptide(L)'
;MAPVEVVADYRTYNLRASALENLLHRVFADVRLDLTQAGRKGRSYDPSEWYVAPLSVIDQAIDLIISGDIVNFVYDRSTERLVGR
;
A
#
# COMPACT_ATOMS: atom_id res chain seq x y z
N MET A 1 12.55 7.90 -15.48
CA MET A 1 12.34 6.96 -14.36
C MET A 1 13.45 5.93 -14.43
N ALA A 2 14.02 5.56 -13.29
CA ALA A 2 14.97 4.46 -13.22
C ALA A 2 14.23 3.13 -13.53
N PRO A 3 14.92 2.10 -14.04
CA PRO A 3 14.34 0.76 -14.13
C PRO A 3 13.95 0.27 -12.73
N VAL A 4 12.84 -0.47 -12.65
CA VAL A 4 12.33 -1.08 -11.42
C VAL A 4 12.28 -2.60 -11.60
N GLU A 5 12.42 -3.33 -10.50
CA GLU A 5 12.27 -4.78 -10.44
C GLU A 5 10.94 -5.13 -9.77
N VAL A 6 10.20 -6.07 -10.35
CA VAL A 6 8.98 -6.61 -9.73
C VAL A 6 9.42 -7.69 -8.73
N VAL A 7 9.25 -7.41 -7.44
CA VAL A 7 9.68 -8.31 -6.35
C VAL A 7 8.57 -9.23 -5.85
N ALA A 8 7.30 -8.89 -6.10
CA ALA A 8 6.14 -9.66 -5.69
C ALA A 8 4.92 -9.35 -6.57
N ASP A 9 4.09 -10.37 -6.80
CA ASP A 9 2.80 -10.27 -7.51
C ASP A 9 1.72 -11.02 -6.72
N TYR A 10 0.60 -10.34 -6.47
CA TYR A 10 -0.52 -10.91 -5.71
C TYR A 10 -1.73 -11.13 -6.61
N ARG A 11 -2.35 -12.31 -6.50
CA ARG A 11 -3.61 -12.62 -7.19
C ARG A 11 -4.70 -12.84 -6.18
N THR A 12 -5.81 -12.14 -6.39
CA THR A 12 -6.94 -12.16 -5.49
C THR A 12 -8.21 -12.50 -6.29
N TYR A 13 -9.15 -13.20 -5.66
CA TYR A 13 -10.36 -13.73 -6.32
C TYR A 13 -11.59 -13.39 -5.48
N ASN A 14 -12.75 -13.19 -6.12
CA ASN A 14 -14.03 -12.92 -5.45
C ASN A 14 -14.08 -11.66 -4.55
N LEU A 15 -13.26 -10.65 -4.82
CA LEU A 15 -13.36 -9.33 -4.18
C LEU A 15 -13.66 -8.23 -5.21
N ARG A 16 -14.19 -7.12 -4.72
CA ARG A 16 -14.33 -5.89 -5.50
C ARG A 16 -13.00 -5.14 -5.47
N ALA A 17 -12.46 -4.82 -6.64
CA ALA A 17 -11.19 -4.08 -6.76
C ALA A 17 -11.21 -2.76 -5.97
N SER A 18 -12.31 -2.01 -6.03
CA SER A 18 -12.47 -0.76 -5.27
C SER A 18 -12.46 -0.95 -3.75
N ALA A 19 -12.93 -2.09 -3.24
CA ALA A 19 -12.89 -2.38 -1.81
C ALA A 19 -11.45 -2.70 -1.36
N LEU A 20 -10.70 -3.47 -2.16
CA LEU A 20 -9.28 -3.72 -1.93
C LEU A 20 -8.48 -2.41 -1.93
N GLU A 21 -8.69 -1.58 -2.94
CA GLU A 21 -8.02 -0.29 -3.07
C GLU A 21 -8.27 0.59 -1.83
N ASN A 22 -9.53 0.71 -1.40
CA ASN A 22 -9.89 1.47 -0.19
C ASN A 22 -9.22 0.91 1.08
N LEU A 23 -9.09 -0.42 1.20
CA LEU A 23 -8.41 -1.03 2.34
C LEU A 23 -6.90 -0.75 2.31
N LEU A 24 -6.26 -0.83 1.15
CA LEU A 24 -4.84 -0.48 0.99
C LEU A 24 -4.59 0.99 1.34
N HIS A 25 -5.40 1.90 0.80
CA HIS A 25 -5.36 3.33 1.13
C HIS A 25 -5.49 3.55 2.64
N ARG A 26 -6.44 2.86 3.29
CA ARG A 26 -6.68 2.99 4.73
C ARG A 26 -5.51 2.48 5.56
N VAL A 27 -5.00 1.29 5.25
CA VAL A 27 -3.94 0.62 6.03
C VAL A 27 -2.62 1.36 5.90
N PHE A 28 -2.27 1.80 4.70
CA PHE A 28 -0.98 2.44 4.42
C PHE A 28 -1.04 3.96 4.36
N ALA A 29 -2.15 4.58 4.80
CA ALA A 29 -2.33 6.04 4.80
C ALA A 29 -1.15 6.77 5.46
N ASP A 30 -0.71 6.26 6.61
CA ASP A 30 0.39 6.82 7.39
C ASP A 30 1.76 6.59 6.77
N VAL A 31 1.89 5.87 5.66
CA VAL A 31 3.18 5.69 4.96
C VAL A 31 3.07 6.01 3.49
N ARG A 32 2.05 6.80 3.10
CA ARG A 32 1.97 7.36 1.76
C ARG A 32 3.19 8.22 1.49
N LEU A 33 3.84 7.95 0.37
CA LEU A 33 5.03 8.63 -0.08
C LEU A 33 4.67 10.03 -0.57
N ASP A 34 5.15 11.04 0.15
CA ASP A 34 4.97 12.45 -0.21
C ASP A 34 6.12 12.90 -1.12
N LEU A 35 5.88 12.93 -2.43
CA LEU A 35 6.83 13.45 -3.40
C LEU A 35 6.13 14.10 -4.58
N THR A 36 6.70 15.20 -5.04
CA THR A 36 6.28 15.85 -6.28
C THR A 36 7.30 15.54 -7.37
N GLN A 37 6.90 14.78 -8.38
CA GLN A 37 7.75 14.47 -9.53
C GLN A 37 7.56 15.50 -10.64
N ALA A 38 8.65 16.16 -11.03
CA ALA A 38 8.66 17.03 -12.20
C ALA A 38 8.64 16.18 -13.48
N GLY A 39 7.51 16.20 -14.20
CA GLY A 39 7.35 15.53 -15.48
C GLY A 39 8.11 16.23 -16.61
N ARG A 40 8.33 15.50 -17.71
CA ARG A 40 9.10 15.94 -18.90
C ARG A 40 8.56 17.19 -19.63
N LYS A 41 7.43 17.77 -19.20
CA LYS A 41 6.79 18.96 -19.81
C LYS A 41 6.37 20.02 -18.79
N GLY A 42 7.02 20.10 -17.63
CA GLY A 42 6.67 21.05 -16.57
C GLY A 42 5.37 20.74 -15.83
N ARG A 43 4.80 19.53 -16.04
CA ARG A 43 3.68 19.01 -15.25
C ARG A 43 4.23 18.32 -14.02
N SER A 44 3.78 18.74 -12.84
CA SER A 44 4.05 18.04 -11.58
C SER A 44 3.10 16.84 -11.45
N TYR A 45 3.63 15.70 -11.00
CA TYR A 45 2.85 14.51 -10.68
C TYR A 45 3.05 14.16 -9.20
N ASP A 46 1.94 13.98 -8.50
CA ASP A 46 1.89 13.62 -7.09
C ASP A 46 1.24 12.23 -6.99
N PRO A 47 2.03 11.15 -6.82
CA PRO A 47 1.50 9.80 -6.80
C PRO A 47 0.74 9.54 -5.50
N SER A 48 -0.58 9.40 -5.58
CA SER A 48 -1.43 9.11 -4.42
C SER A 48 -1.40 7.64 -3.97
N GLU A 49 -0.82 6.75 -4.77
CA GLU A 49 -0.85 5.28 -4.57
C GLU A 49 0.52 4.69 -4.23
N TRP A 50 1.49 5.52 -3.87
CA TRP A 50 2.83 5.06 -3.51
C TRP A 50 3.00 5.08 -2.01
N TYR A 51 3.54 3.99 -1.45
CA TYR A 51 3.71 3.80 -0.02
C TYR A 51 5.10 3.26 0.28
N VAL A 52 5.60 3.53 1.49
CA VAL A 52 6.87 3.01 2.00
C VAL A 52 6.59 2.09 3.18
N ALA A 53 6.67 0.78 2.95
CA ALA A 53 6.48 -0.23 3.98
C ALA A 53 7.39 -1.45 3.72
N PRO A 54 7.77 -2.22 4.76
CA PRO A 54 8.50 -3.47 4.57
C PRO A 54 7.69 -4.48 3.76
N LEU A 55 8.34 -5.24 2.87
CA LEU A 55 7.68 -6.24 2.02
C LEU A 55 6.87 -7.25 2.84
N SER A 56 7.44 -7.74 3.95
CA SER A 56 6.75 -8.69 4.83
C SER A 56 5.45 -8.15 5.44
N VAL A 57 5.36 -6.83 5.63
CA VAL A 57 4.15 -6.18 6.15
C VAL A 57 3.11 -6.02 5.04
N ILE A 58 3.56 -5.77 3.80
CA ILE A 58 2.71 -5.77 2.62
C ILE A 58 2.10 -7.17 2.43
N ASP A 59 2.91 -8.22 2.45
CA ASP A 59 2.46 -9.61 2.38
C ASP A 59 1.38 -9.90 3.43
N GLN A 60 1.67 -9.56 4.70
CA GLN A 60 0.74 -9.75 5.81
C GLN A 60 -0.57 -8.96 5.62
N ALA A 61 -0.49 -7.72 5.15
CA ALA A 61 -1.67 -6.91 4.89
C ALA A 61 -2.56 -7.55 3.82
N ILE A 62 -1.97 -8.06 2.74
CA ILE A 62 -2.70 -8.72 1.66
C ILE A 62 -3.42 -9.97 2.18
N ASP A 63 -2.74 -10.81 2.96
CA ASP A 63 -3.35 -12.01 3.56
C ASP A 63 -4.54 -11.65 4.45
N LEU A 64 -4.40 -10.62 5.30
CA LEU A 64 -5.48 -10.13 6.16
C LEU A 64 -6.62 -9.46 5.39
N ILE A 65 -6.35 -8.85 4.24
CA ILE A 65 -7.40 -8.32 3.37
C ILE A 65 -8.20 -9.45 2.73
N ILE A 66 -7.51 -10.52 2.30
CA ILE A 66 -8.15 -11.70 1.71
C ILE A 66 -9.01 -12.43 2.77
N SER A 67 -8.52 -12.56 4.00
CA SER A 67 -9.30 -13.16 5.10
C SER A 67 -10.43 -12.26 5.60
N GLY A 68 -10.30 -10.94 5.40
CA GLY A 68 -11.20 -9.91 5.92
C GLY A 68 -10.83 -9.40 7.32
N ASP A 69 -9.82 -9.98 7.95
CA ASP A 69 -9.39 -9.62 9.32
C ASP A 69 -8.69 -8.27 9.41
N ILE A 70 -8.23 -7.71 8.27
CA ILE A 70 -7.52 -6.42 8.21
C ILE A 70 -8.28 -5.28 8.90
N VAL A 71 -9.61 -5.37 9.04
CA VAL A 71 -10.44 -4.39 9.76
C VAL A 71 -10.06 -4.25 11.24
N ASN A 72 -9.42 -5.26 11.81
CA ASN A 72 -8.97 -5.32 13.20
C ASN A 72 -7.52 -4.88 13.38
N PHE A 73 -6.83 -4.48 12.30
CA PHE A 73 -5.42 -4.10 12.32
C PHE A 73 -5.21 -2.68 11.81
N VAL A 74 -4.17 -2.03 12.34
CA VAL A 74 -3.67 -0.73 11.89
C VAL A 74 -2.17 -0.81 11.67
N TYR A 75 -1.65 -0.03 10.73
CA TYR A 75 -0.21 0.07 10.54
C TYR A 75 0.38 1.02 11.57
N ASP A 76 1.36 0.56 12.34
CA ASP A 76 2.15 1.38 13.26
C ASP A 76 3.45 1.79 12.57
N ARG A 77 3.57 3.08 12.25
CA ARG A 77 4.77 3.66 11.63
C ARG A 77 6.01 3.56 12.53
N SER A 78 5.85 3.57 13.84
CA SER A 78 6.98 3.55 14.78
C SER A 78 7.64 2.19 14.84
N THR A 79 6.86 1.12 14.71
CA THR A 79 7.33 -0.26 14.77
C THR A 79 7.40 -0.94 13.40
N GLU A 80 6.92 -0.26 12.35
CA GLU A 80 6.80 -0.74 10.97
C GLU A 80 6.05 -2.08 10.90
N ARG A 81 4.92 -2.19 11.60
CA ARG A 81 4.14 -3.45 11.74
C ARG A 81 2.65 -3.20 11.71
N LEU A 82 1.89 -4.24 11.36
CA LEU A 82 0.46 -4.28 11.63
C LEU A 82 0.23 -4.67 13.09
N VAL A 83 -0.45 -3.82 13.83
CA VAL A 83 -0.82 -4.04 15.23
C VAL A 83 -2.34 -4.14 15.36
N GLY A 84 -2.80 -4.90 16.35
CA GLY A 84 -4.23 -4.97 16.66
C GLY A 84 -4.76 -3.60 17.07
N ARG A 85 -5.96 -3.28 16.60
CA ARG A 85 -6.67 -2.05 16.93
C ARG A 85 -7.18 -2.03 18.37
#